data_AF-A0A968MS03-F1
#
_entry.id   AF-A0A968MS03-F1
#
_cell.length_a   1.000
_cell.length_b   1.000
_cell.length_c   1.000
_cell.angle_alpha   90.00
_cell.angle_beta   90.00
_cell.angle_gamma   90.00
#
_symmetry.space_group_name_H-M   'P 1'
#
loop_
_entity.id
_entity.type
_entity.pdbx_description
1 polymer ?
#
loop_
_entity_poly.entity_id
_entity_poly.type
_entity_poly.pdbx_seq_one_letter_code
_entity_poly.pdbx_strand_id
1 'polypeptide(L)'
;METKQVVNLRYEAGKGVSETQISGKFENVKQWNPEYPNLYKMKISLKRGNETLHEVSERIGFRTVELRKHDGFYINGEKVVFKGVCRHSFLAGNWPLP
;
A
#
# COMPACT_ATOMS: atom_id res chain seq x y z
N MET A 1 -19.62 -0.62 -14.14
CA MET A 1 -20.08 -0.69 -12.73
C MET A 1 -18.89 -1.19 -11.92
N GLU A 2 -18.22 -0.30 -11.18
CA GLU A 2 -17.06 -0.69 -10.36
C GLU A 2 -17.56 -1.28 -9.04
N THR A 3 -17.41 -2.60 -8.89
CA THR A 3 -17.63 -3.29 -7.62
C THR A 3 -16.56 -2.82 -6.63
N LYS A 4 -16.95 -1.95 -5.70
CA LYS A 4 -16.11 -1.60 -4.55
C LYS A 4 -16.06 -2.80 -3.61
N GLN A 5 -15.00 -3.59 -3.71
CA GLN A 5 -14.74 -4.64 -2.75
C GLN A 5 -14.22 -4.01 -1.46
N VAL A 6 -15.00 -4.12 -0.39
CA VAL A 6 -14.62 -3.65 0.95
C VAL A 6 -14.47 -4.87 1.84
N VAL A 7 -13.25 -5.13 2.29
CA VAL A 7 -12.94 -6.21 3.24
C VAL A 7 -12.70 -5.57 4.61
N ASN A 8 -13.42 -6.04 5.61
CA ASN A 8 -13.27 -5.57 6.99
C ASN A 8 -12.66 -6.68 7.83
N LEU A 9 -11.50 -6.41 8.41
CA LEU A 9 -10.87 -7.28 9.40
C LEU A 9 -10.98 -6.60 10.76
N ARG A 10 -11.36 -7.38 11.78
CA ARG A 10 -11.41 -6.92 13.17
C ARG A 10 -10.56 -7.84 14.02
N TYR A 11 -9.80 -7.23 14.93
CA TYR A 11 -8.96 -7.92 15.88
C TYR A 11 -9.15 -7.29 17.25
N GLU A 12 -9.35 -8.12 18.27
CA GLU A 12 -9.45 -7.69 19.66
C GLU A 12 -8.09 -7.85 20.33
N ALA A 13 -7.45 -6.74 20.66
CA ALA A 13 -6.17 -6.76 21.36
C ALA A 13 -6.36 -7.10 22.84
N GLY A 14 -5.53 -8.02 23.35
CA GLY A 14 -5.44 -8.30 24.78
C GLY A 14 -4.84 -7.12 25.56
N LYS A 15 -5.08 -7.09 26.89
CA LYS A 15 -4.47 -6.08 27.77
C LYS A 15 -2.94 -6.17 27.73
N GLY A 16 -2.28 -5.02 27.55
CA GLY A 16 -0.81 -4.92 27.58
C GLY A 16 -0.10 -5.23 26.25
N VAL A 17 -0.84 -5.46 25.16
CA VAL A 17 -0.25 -5.71 23.85
C VAL A 17 0.20 -4.39 23.20
N SER A 18 1.49 -4.29 22.87
CA SER A 18 2.07 -3.13 22.17
C SER A 18 2.13 -3.31 20.66
N GLU A 19 2.11 -4.55 20.16
CA GLU A 19 2.22 -4.89 18.75
C GLU A 19 1.30 -6.07 18.39
N THR A 20 0.73 -6.04 17.18
CA THR A 20 -0.08 -7.15 16.66
C THR A 20 0.07 -7.28 15.15
N GLN A 21 -0.12 -8.50 14.65
CA GLN A 21 -0.14 -8.80 13.22
C GLN A 21 -1.56 -9.18 12.79
N ILE A 22 -2.06 -8.53 11.74
CA ILE A 22 -3.35 -8.82 11.14
C ILE A 22 -3.09 -9.43 9.76
N SER A 23 -3.70 -10.58 9.49
CA SER A 23 -3.66 -11.24 8.19
C SER A 23 -5.07 -11.47 7.65
N GLY A 24 -5.20 -11.48 6.33
CA GLY A 24 -6.47 -11.71 5.65
C GLY A 24 -6.25 -12.18 4.23
N LYS A 25 -7.18 -12.98 3.73
CA LYS A 25 -7.22 -13.41 2.33
C LYS A 25 -8.13 -12.47 1.55
N PHE A 26 -7.61 -11.90 0.47
CA PHE A 26 -8.34 -11.01 -0.42
C PHE A 26 -8.51 -11.71 -1.77
N GLU A 27 -9.75 -11.92 -2.18
CA GLU A 27 -10.06 -12.58 -3.46
C GLU A 27 -10.32 -11.55 -4.54
N ASN A 28 -10.07 -11.88 -5.82
CA ASN A 28 -10.35 -11.01 -6.98
C ASN A 28 -9.68 -9.62 -6.91
N VAL A 29 -8.50 -9.55 -6.29
CA VAL A 29 -7.71 -8.31 -6.21
C VAL A 29 -7.22 -7.94 -7.60
N LYS A 30 -7.49 -6.70 -8.02
CA LYS A 30 -6.87 -6.10 -9.20
C LYS A 30 -5.43 -5.74 -8.86
N GLN A 31 -4.50 -6.38 -9.54
CA GLN A 31 -3.08 -6.13 -9.33
C GLN A 31 -2.70 -4.70 -9.76
N TRP A 32 -1.76 -4.12 -9.05
CA TRP A 32 -1.12 -2.89 -9.45
C TRP A 32 -0.07 -3.20 -10.53
N ASN A 33 -0.08 -2.45 -11.63
CA ASN A 33 0.98 -2.43 -12.64
C ASN A 33 1.34 -0.98 -12.98
N PRO A 34 2.53 -0.70 -13.56
CA PRO A 34 2.90 0.64 -14.02
C PRO A 34 1.92 1.24 -15.04
N GLU A 35 1.37 0.41 -15.93
CA GLU A 35 0.42 0.79 -16.99
C GLU A 35 -1.01 0.92 -16.45
N TYR A 36 -1.35 0.08 -15.47
CA TYR A 36 -2.67 0.04 -14.83
C TYR A 36 -2.50 0.12 -13.29
N PRO A 37 -2.31 1.33 -12.73
CA PRO A 37 -1.99 1.51 -11.32
C PRO A 37 -3.23 1.39 -10.43
N ASN A 38 -3.77 0.17 -10.32
CA ASN A 38 -4.89 -0.12 -9.42
C ASN A 38 -4.47 0.09 -7.95
N LEU A 39 -5.12 1.03 -7.27
CA LEU A 39 -4.85 1.36 -5.87
C LEU A 39 -6.09 1.19 -5.00
N TYR A 40 -5.84 0.78 -3.76
CA TYR A 40 -6.84 0.57 -2.72
C TYR A 40 -6.61 1.55 -1.58
N LYS A 41 -7.69 1.97 -0.92
CA LYS A 41 -7.63 2.76 0.31
C LYS A 41 -7.67 1.82 1.50
N MET A 42 -6.53 1.65 2.17
CA MET A 42 -6.46 0.91 3.42
C MET A 42 -6.76 1.86 4.57
N LYS A 43 -7.75 1.52 5.38
CA LYS A 43 -8.13 2.27 6.58
C LYS A 43 -7.95 1.38 7.80
N ILE A 44 -7.14 1.82 8.74
CA ILE A 44 -6.88 1.13 10.00
C ILE A 44 -7.42 2.03 11.11
N SER A 45 -8.36 1.50 11.89
CA SER A 45 -8.98 2.23 13.00
C SER A 45 -8.74 1.50 14.32
N LEU A 46 -8.16 2.19 15.29
CA LEU A 46 -8.07 1.72 16.68
C LEU A 46 -9.35 2.13 17.41
N LYS A 47 -10.04 1.17 18.00
CA LYS A 47 -11.32 1.40 18.69
C LYS A 47 -11.31 0.93 20.13
N ARG A 48 -12.03 1.64 20.99
CA ARG A 48 -12.38 1.23 22.35
C ARG A 48 -13.90 1.20 22.45
N GLY A 49 -14.47 0.00 22.38
CA GLY A 49 -15.92 -0.16 22.23
C GLY A 49 -16.42 0.50 20.93
N ASN A 50 -17.37 1.42 21.05
CA ASN A 50 -17.91 2.16 19.90
C ASN A 50 -17.09 3.40 19.53
N GLU A 51 -16.13 3.81 20.35
CA GLU A 51 -15.30 4.98 20.12
C GLU A 51 -14.09 4.66 19.23
N THR A 52 -13.83 5.49 18.23
CA THR A 52 -12.60 5.40 17.42
C THR A 52 -11.55 6.32 18.01
N LEU A 53 -10.49 5.75 18.57
CA LEU A 53 -9.40 6.49 19.22
C LEU A 53 -8.41 7.06 18.21
N HIS A 54 -8.14 6.31 17.14
CA HIS A 54 -7.19 6.71 16.12
C HIS A 54 -7.54 6.07 14.78
N GLU A 55 -7.25 6.77 13.69
CA GLU A 55 -7.45 6.27 12.34
C GLU A 55 -6.29 6.68 11.44
N VAL A 56 -5.76 5.71 10.68
CA VAL A 56 -4.78 5.94 9.63
C VAL A 56 -5.36 5.47 8.31
N SER A 57 -5.15 6.25 7.27
CA SER A 57 -5.57 5.91 5.91
C SER A 57 -4.41 6.01 4.95
N GLU A 58 -4.12 4.92 4.26
CA GLU A 58 -3.04 4.83 3.29
C GLU A 58 -3.53 4.32 1.94
N ARG A 59 -2.82 4.68 0.88
CA ARG A 59 -3.04 4.12 -0.47
C ARG A 59 -2.07 2.98 -0.70
N ILE A 60 -2.59 1.80 -1.01
CA ILE A 60 -1.80 0.59 -1.24
C ILE A 60 -2.12 -0.01 -2.61
N GLY A 61 -1.18 -0.77 -3.17
CA GLY A 61 -1.37 -1.57 -4.38
C GLY A 61 -0.79 -2.96 -4.18
N PHE A 62 -1.46 -3.98 -4.73
CA PHE A 62 -1.01 -5.37 -4.65
C PHE A 62 -0.19 -5.72 -5.88
N ARG A 63 1.10 -6.01 -5.70
CA ARG A 63 1.99 -6.48 -6.78
C ARG A 63 2.98 -7.50 -6.26
N THR A 64 3.35 -8.45 -7.11
CA THR A 64 4.47 -9.37 -6.85
C THR A 64 5.68 -8.88 -7.61
N VAL A 65 6.85 -8.91 -6.96
CA VAL A 65 8.11 -8.49 -7.55
C VAL A 65 9.11 -9.62 -7.41
N GLU A 66 9.76 -9.99 -8.51
CA GLU A 66 10.77 -11.05 -8.54
C GLU A 66 12.02 -10.58 -9.28
N LEU A 67 13.19 -10.90 -8.74
CA LEU A 67 14.47 -10.75 -9.43
C LEU A 67 15.00 -12.14 -9.76
N ARG A 68 15.01 -12.49 -11.05
CA ARG A 68 15.48 -13.79 -11.53
C ARG A 68 16.95 -13.69 -11.92
N LYS A 69 17.76 -14.57 -11.33
CA LYS A 69 19.21 -14.60 -11.55
C LYS A 69 19.50 -14.79 -13.04
N HIS A 70 20.37 -13.95 -13.59
CA HIS A 70 20.77 -13.93 -15.01
C HIS A 70 19.66 -13.63 -16.04
N ASP A 71 18.44 -13.28 -15.61
CA ASP A 71 17.31 -13.05 -16.52
C ASP A 71 16.77 -11.62 -16.42
N GLY A 72 16.49 -11.16 -15.20
CA GLY A 72 16.08 -9.77 -14.96
C GLY A 72 14.94 -9.62 -13.95
N PHE A 73 14.23 -8.50 -14.04
CA PHE A 73 13.20 -8.10 -13.09
C PHE A 73 11.79 -8.38 -13.62
N TYR A 74 10.92 -8.83 -12.74
CA TYR A 74 9.56 -9.21 -13.06
C TYR A 74 8.58 -8.53 -12.13
N ILE A 75 7.49 -8.03 -12.69
CA ILE A 75 6.34 -7.50 -11.95
C ILE A 75 5.13 -8.34 -12.36
N ASN A 76 4.43 -8.91 -11.37
CA ASN A 76 3.27 -9.79 -11.59
C ASN A 76 3.54 -10.95 -12.57
N GLY A 77 4.79 -11.43 -12.64
CA GLY A 77 5.21 -12.51 -13.54
C GLY A 77 5.62 -12.06 -14.96
N GLU A 78 5.46 -10.78 -15.30
CA GLU A 78 5.87 -10.22 -16.59
C GLU A 78 7.24 -9.56 -16.50
N LYS A 79 8.11 -9.78 -17.51
CA LYS A 79 9.47 -9.23 -17.55
C LYS A 79 9.41 -7.73 -17.82
N VAL A 80 10.04 -6.94 -16.95
CA VAL A 80 10.08 -5.48 -17.08
C VAL A 80 11.51 -5.03 -17.35
N VAL A 81 11.67 -4.20 -18.39
CA VAL A 81 12.93 -3.52 -18.68
C VAL A 81 12.91 -2.17 -17.97
N PHE A 82 13.78 -1.99 -16.98
CA PHE A 82 13.92 -0.71 -16.29
C PHE A 82 14.54 0.34 -17.21
N LYS A 83 13.73 1.32 -17.60
CA LYS A 83 14.18 2.55 -18.26
C LYS A 83 14.10 3.70 -17.27
N GLY A 84 15.05 3.75 -16.34
CA GLY A 84 15.10 4.75 -15.28
C GLY A 84 15.95 5.96 -15.64
N VAL A 85 15.62 7.11 -15.05
CA VAL A 85 16.50 8.29 -14.97
C VAL A 85 16.67 8.68 -13.50
N CYS A 86 17.84 9.22 -13.14
CA CYS A 86 18.04 9.75 -11.79
C CYS A 86 17.40 11.13 -11.68
N ARG A 87 16.43 11.31 -10.77
CA ARG A 87 15.83 12.61 -10.49
C ARG A 87 16.41 13.18 -9.19
N HIS A 88 17.30 14.16 -9.31
CA HIS A 88 17.68 14.99 -8.17
C HIS A 88 16.49 15.86 -7.74
N SER A 89 16.18 15.90 -6.45
CA SER A 89 15.16 16.77 -5.90
C SER A 89 15.83 17.98 -5.24
N PHE A 90 15.79 19.13 -5.89
CA PHE A 90 16.08 20.41 -5.24
C PHE A 90 14.75 21.09 -4.93
N LEU A 91 14.45 21.26 -3.64
CA LEU A 91 13.41 22.17 -3.20
C LEU A 91 14.01 23.57 -3.26
N ALA A 92 13.78 24.31 -4.36
CA ALA A 92 13.98 25.75 -4.33
C ALA A 92 12.86 26.35 -3.47
N GLY A 93 13.12 26.47 -2.17
CA GLY A 93 12.22 27.16 -1.26
C GLY A 93 12.07 28.60 -1.72
N ASN A 94 10.90 28.95 -2.22
CA ASN A 94 10.50 30.34 -2.40
C ASN A 94 10.23 30.92 -1.00
N TRP A 95 11.30 31.27 -0.31
CA TRP A 95 11.25 31.89 1.01
C TRP A 95 10.95 33.39 0.82
N PRO A 96 9.87 33.94 1.37
CA PRO A 96 9.75 35.38 1.49
C PRO A 96 10.69 35.81 2.63
N LEU A 97 11.78 36.49 2.29
CA LEU A 97 12.50 37.29 3.27
C LEU A 97 11.74 38.62 3.50
N PRO A 98 11.87 39.20 4.72
CA PRO A 98 10.92 40.17 5.31
C PRO A 98 10.73 41.47 4.54
#